data_AF-A0A8T4WM17-F1
#
_entry.id   AF-A0A8T4WM17-F1
#
_cell.length_a   1.000
_cell.length_b   1.000
_cell.length_c   1.000
_cell.angle_alpha   90.00
_cell.angle_beta   90.00
_cell.angle_gamma   90.00
#
_symmetry.space_group_name_H-M   'P 1'
#
loop_
_entity.id
_entity.type
_entity.pdbx_description
1 polymer ?
#
loop_
_entity_poly.entity_id
_entity_poly.type
_entity_poly.pdbx_seq_one_letter_code
_entity_poly.pdbx_strand_id
1 'polypeptide(L)'
;MQHLKILSPLSQFAEMISTYFVEIWDFLILIGRISGAIVVLAGAILWFTEANIGKGRSLVMSGIILSIVVQYFVMYPPDFVVG
;
A
#
# COMPACT_ATOMS: atom_id res chain seq x y z
N MET A 1 -16.78 -38.42 -0.50
CA MET A 1 -17.99 -37.74 -0.99
C MET A 1 -17.63 -36.27 -1.25
N GLN A 2 -17.30 -35.95 -2.50
CA GLN A 2 -17.00 -34.59 -2.94
C GLN A 2 -18.31 -33.80 -3.02
N HIS A 3 -18.54 -32.90 -2.06
CA HIS A 3 -19.60 -31.89 -2.20
C HIS A 3 -19.11 -30.83 -3.21
N LEU A 4 -19.56 -30.94 -4.46
CA LEU A 4 -19.57 -29.84 -5.41
C LEU A 4 -20.51 -28.75 -4.86
N LYS A 5 -19.94 -27.72 -4.21
CA LYS A 5 -20.69 -26.51 -3.89
C LYS A 5 -20.97 -25.80 -5.20
N ILE A 6 -22.15 -25.99 -5.77
CA ILE A 6 -22.64 -25.16 -6.88
C ILE A 6 -22.93 -23.78 -6.29
N LEU A 7 -21.94 -22.90 -6.33
CA LEU A 7 -22.09 -21.49 -5.97
C LEU A 7 -23.03 -20.81 -6.97
N SER A 8 -23.95 -19.99 -6.48
CA SER A 8 -24.82 -19.20 -7.34
C SER A 8 -23.98 -18.25 -8.22
N PRO A 9 -24.47 -17.86 -9.41
CA PRO A 9 -23.77 -16.89 -10.26
C PRO A 9 -23.40 -15.59 -9.52
N LEU A 10 -24.25 -15.15 -8.59
CA LEU A 10 -23.97 -13.97 -7.77
C LEU A 10 -22.80 -14.19 -6.81
N SER A 11 -22.70 -15.36 -6.17
CA SER A 11 -21.57 -15.67 -5.29
C SER A 11 -20.26 -15.80 -6.06
N GLN A 12 -20.27 -16.36 -7.27
CA GLN A 12 -19.07 -16.42 -8.13
C GLN A 12 -18.62 -15.02 -8.55
N PHE A 13 -19.57 -14.14 -8.88
CA PHE A 13 -19.28 -12.75 -9.18
C PHE A 13 -18.69 -12.01 -7.97
N ALA A 14 -19.25 -12.19 -6.78
CA ALA A 14 -18.75 -11.58 -5.55
C ALA A 14 -17.33 -12.06 -5.21
N GLU A 15 -17.05 -13.35 -5.38
CA GLU A 15 -15.72 -13.94 -5.20
C GLU A 15 -14.71 -13.33 -6.17
N MET A 16 -15.04 -13.23 -7.46
CA MET A 16 -14.19 -12.61 -8.46
C MET A 16 -13.86 -11.15 -8.13
N ILE A 17 -14.86 -10.36 -7.73
CA ILE A 17 -14.67 -8.97 -7.33
C ILE A 17 -13.80 -8.86 -6.07
N SER A 18 -14.02 -9.72 -5.08
CA SER A 18 -13.21 -9.77 -3.86
C SER A 18 -11.74 -10.02 -4.19
N THR A 19 -11.44 -10.97 -5.07
CA THR A 19 -10.07 -11.25 -5.52
C THR A 19 -9.40 -10.02 -6.14
N TYR A 20 -10.10 -9.29 -7.02
CA TYR A 20 -9.55 -8.06 -7.60
C TYR A 20 -9.28 -6.98 -6.55
N PHE A 21 -10.14 -6.84 -5.54
CA PHE A 21 -9.91 -5.88 -4.46
C PHE A 21 -8.65 -6.23 -3.65
N VAL A 22 -8.42 -7.52 -3.37
CA VAL A 22 -7.20 -7.99 -2.70
C VAL A 22 -5.96 -7.68 -3.54
N GLU A 23 -5.98 -7.98 -4.83
CA GLU A 23 -4.85 -7.70 -5.73
C GLU A 23 -4.52 -6.21 -5.81
N ILE A 24 -5.54 -5.35 -5.94
CA ILE A 24 -5.36 -3.90 -5.96
C ILE A 24 -4.78 -3.43 -4.63
N TRP A 25 -5.27 -3.96 -3.51
CA TRP A 25 -4.79 -3.60 -2.18
C TRP A 25 -3.30 -3.92 -2.03
N ASP A 26 -2.88 -5.13 -2.36
CA ASP A 26 -1.48 -5.55 -2.30
C ASP A 26 -0.58 -4.68 -3.18
N PHE A 27 -1.07 -4.32 -4.37
CA PHE A 27 -0.37 -3.40 -5.27
C PHE A 27 -0.22 -1.99 -4.68
N LEU A 28 -1.26 -1.46 -4.05
CA LEU A 28 -1.22 -0.15 -3.38
C LEU A 28 -0.23 -0.14 -2.20
N ILE A 29 -0.22 -1.20 -1.39
CA ILE A 29 0.75 -1.35 -0.30
C ILE A 29 2.18 -1.41 -0.84
N LEU A 30 2.41 -2.15 -1.92
CA LEU A 30 3.72 -2.24 -2.58
C LEU A 30 4.21 -0.87 -3.05
N ILE A 31 3.36 -0.14 -3.80
CA ILE A 31 3.69 1.21 -4.27
C ILE A 31 3.95 2.13 -3.08
N GLY A 32 3.07 2.13 -2.07
CA GLY A 32 3.22 2.99 -0.89
C GLY A 32 4.57 2.80 -0.18
N ARG A 33 5.00 1.54 -0.01
CA ARG A 33 6.30 1.20 0.59
C ARG A 33 7.47 1.73 -0.23
N ILE A 34 7.46 1.47 -1.54
CA ILE A 34 8.53 1.91 -2.46
C ILE A 34 8.57 3.44 -2.54
N SER A 35 7.42 4.09 -2.68
CA SER A 35 7.31 5.55 -2.73
C SER A 35 7.82 6.21 -1.45
N GLY A 36 7.47 5.67 -0.26
CA GLY A 36 8.01 6.17 1.01
C GLY A 36 9.53 6.15 1.04
N ALA A 37 10.14 5.02 0.67
CA ALA A 37 11.60 4.89 0.60
C ALA A 37 12.23 5.88 -0.39
N ILE A 38 11.68 5.99 -1.60
CA ILE A 38 12.20 6.90 -2.64
C ILE A 38 12.11 8.36 -2.18
N VAL A 39 11.00 8.78 -1.59
CA VAL A 39 10.80 10.16 -1.13
C VAL A 39 11.79 10.51 -0.01
N VAL A 40 12.01 9.59 0.95
CA VAL A 40 13.03 9.78 2.00
C VAL A 40 14.42 9.92 1.40
N LEU A 41 14.80 9.04 0.47
CA LEU A 41 16.12 9.10 -0.17
C LEU A 41 16.31 10.38 -0.99
N ALA A 42 15.32 10.78 -1.79
CA ALA A 42 15.36 12.02 -2.56
C ALA A 42 15.47 13.25 -1.63
N GLY A 43 14.72 13.28 -0.53
CA GLY A 43 14.81 14.32 0.49
C GLY A 43 16.19 14.36 1.16
N ALA A 44 16.74 13.19 1.51
CA ALA A 44 18.06 13.07 2.12
C ALA A 44 19.17 13.57 1.18
N ILE A 45 19.10 13.23 -0.11
CA ILE A 45 20.05 13.73 -1.11
C ILE A 45 19.99 15.27 -1.18
N LEU A 46 18.79 15.86 -1.31
CA LEU A 46 18.64 17.32 -1.36
C LEU A 46 19.10 18.03 -0.08
N TRP A 47 18.94 17.37 1.07
CA TRP A 47 19.39 17.90 2.35
C TRP A 47 20.91 17.82 2.50
N PHE A 48 21.51 16.65 2.29
CA PHE A 48 22.94 16.44 2.50
C PHE A 48 23.84 17.05 1.42
N THR A 49 23.32 17.26 0.21
CA THR A 49 24.04 18.03 -0.83
C THR A 49 23.89 19.54 -0.66
N GLU A 50 23.13 19.98 0.33
CA GLU A 50 22.77 21.39 0.58
C GLU A 50 22.08 22.08 -0.62
N ALA A 51 21.71 21.35 -1.67
CA ALA A 51 21.07 21.87 -2.86
C ALA A 51 19.73 22.55 -2.54
N ASN A 52 18.98 22.00 -1.57
CA ASN A 52 17.82 22.68 -0.99
C ASN A 52 17.47 22.09 0.38
N ILE A 53 18.09 22.61 1.44
CA ILE A 53 17.93 22.09 2.82
C ILE A 53 16.47 22.09 3.27
N GLY A 54 15.73 23.18 2.98
CA GLY A 54 14.33 23.31 3.40
C GLY A 54 13.43 22.26 2.76
N LYS A 55 13.51 22.09 1.43
CA LYS A 55 12.76 21.06 0.71
C LYS A 55 13.25 19.65 1.06
N GLY A 56 14.55 19.45 1.22
CA GLY A 56 15.13 18.17 1.58
C GLY A 56 14.60 17.64 2.91
N ARG A 57 14.64 18.45 3.97
CA ARG A 57 14.05 18.10 5.27
C ARG A 57 12.55 17.83 5.17
N SER A 58 11.81 18.68 4.45
CA SER A 58 10.37 18.51 4.27
C SER A 58 10.04 17.19 3.55
N LEU A 59 10.83 16.79 2.56
CA LEU A 59 10.64 15.52 1.83
C LEU A 59 10.99 14.31 2.68
N VAL A 60 12.05 14.37 3.49
CA VAL A 60 12.35 13.30 4.45
C VAL A 60 11.17 13.10 5.40
N MET A 61 10.64 14.19 5.97
CA MET A 61 9.51 14.10 6.88
C MET A 61 8.24 13.59 6.20
N SER A 62 7.93 14.04 4.97
CA SER A 62 6.75 13.56 4.25
C SER A 62 6.88 12.08 3.85
N GLY A 63 8.08 11.63 3.48
CA GLY A 63 8.35 10.22 3.21
C GLY A 63 8.17 9.34 4.44
N ILE A 64 8.65 9.79 5.61
CA ILE A 64 8.44 9.09 6.89
C ILE A 64 6.94 9.02 7.22
N ILE A 65 6.20 10.12 7.09
CA ILE A 65 4.76 10.16 7.35
C ILE A 65 4.03 9.19 6.40
N LEU A 66 4.37 9.18 5.10
CA LEU A 66 3.81 8.24 4.14
C LEU A 66 4.08 6.80 4.57
N SER A 67 5.30 6.47 4.97
CA SER A 67 5.65 5.13 5.45
C SER A 67 4.85 4.73 6.70
N ILE A 68 4.60 5.66 7.63
CA ILE A 68 3.74 5.42 8.81
C ILE A 68 2.30 5.11 8.38
N VAL A 69 1.74 5.90 7.47
CA VAL A 69 0.38 5.69 6.94
C VAL A 69 0.27 4.33 6.25
N VAL A 70 1.23 3.98 5.40
CA VAL A 70 1.26 2.68 4.73
C VAL A 70 1.39 1.55 5.75
N GLN A 71 2.26 1.69 6.75
CA GLN A 71 2.43 0.70 7.80
C GLN A 71 1.16 0.50 8.64
N TYR A 72 0.40 1.57 8.89
CA TYR A 72 -0.91 1.48 9.52
C TYR A 72 -1.87 0.59 8.72
N PHE A 73 -1.97 0.79 7.40
CA PHE A 73 -2.82 -0.03 6.54
C PHE A 73 -2.34 -1.48 6.38
N VAL A 74 -1.05 -1.73 6.53
CA VAL A 74 -0.52 -3.11 6.63
C VAL A 74 -0.98 -3.78 7.92
N MET A 75 -0.98 -3.05 9.03
CA MET A 75 -1.36 -3.58 10.35
C MET A 75 -2.87 -3.77 10.51
N TYR A 76 -3.64 -2.88 9.90
CA TYR A 76 -5.11 -2.87 9.94
C TYR A 76 -5.65 -2.90 8.49
N PRO A 77 -5.53 -4.05 7.78
CA PRO A 77 -6.07 -4.18 6.45
C PRO A 77 -7.61 -4.21 6.51
N PRO A 78 -8.29 -3.82 5.42
CA PRO A 78 -9.74 -3.89 5.33
C PRO A 78 -10.24 -5.33 5.28
N ASP A 79 -11.48 -5.55 5.71
CA ASP A 79 -12.06 -6.89 5.88
C ASP A 79 -12.00 -7.76 4.62
N PHE A 80 -12.14 -7.17 3.43
CA PHE A 80 -12.08 -7.90 2.16
C PHE A 80 -10.70 -8.52 1.86
N VAL A 81 -9.66 -8.17 2.61
CA VAL A 81 -8.32 -8.78 2.55
C VAL A 81 -8.17 -9.94 3.54
N VAL A 82 -8.92 -9.91 4.65
CA VAL A 82 -8.78 -10.87 5.75
C VAL A 82 -9.69 -12.09 5.58
N GLY A 83 -10.80 -11.93 4.85
CA GLY A 83 -11.76 -13.00 4.51
C GLY A 83 -13.08 -12.88 5.26
#